data_AF-E7N8K1-F1
#
_entry.id   AF-E7N8K1-F1
#
_cell.length_a   1.000
_cell.length_b   1.000
_cell.length_c   1.000
_cell.angle_alpha   90.00
_cell.angle_beta   90.00
_cell.angle_gamma   90.00
#
_symmetry.space_group_name_H-M   'P 1'
#
loop_
_entity.id
_entity.type
_entity.pdbx_description
1 polymer ?
#
loop_
_entity_poly.entity_id
_entity_poly.type
_entity_poly.pdbx_seq_one_letter_code
_entity_poly.pdbx_strand_id
1 'polypeptide(L)'
;MPAAMSSDTVPSPTGSSAGPLLGLDGEPLRIGVLTSGGDAQGMNAAVRAVVRTAIRLGARPYAVMEGWAGAVSGGDGIRPLEWDSVGSVLQRGGTIIGTARSAEFRERAGQLAAAR
;
A
#
# COMPACT_ATOMS: atom_id res chain seq x y z
N MET A 1 -7.92 6.36 -53.33
CA MET A 1 -8.65 5.65 -52.26
C MET A 1 -7.85 5.79 -50.95
N PRO A 2 -8.10 6.81 -50.11
CA PRO A 2 -7.49 6.89 -48.79
C PRO A 2 -8.48 6.46 -47.70
N ALA A 3 -7.99 5.74 -46.69
CA ALA A 3 -8.12 6.09 -45.26
C ALA A 3 -7.86 4.85 -44.41
N ALA A 4 -6.75 4.88 -43.69
CA ALA A 4 -6.46 3.99 -42.56
C ALA A 4 -7.48 4.24 -41.44
N MET A 5 -8.02 3.16 -40.87
CA MET A 5 -8.91 3.22 -39.72
C MET A 5 -8.05 3.32 -38.45
N SER A 6 -8.01 4.53 -37.89
CA SER A 6 -7.43 4.86 -36.60
C SER A 6 -8.30 4.40 -35.43
N SER A 7 -7.62 3.94 -34.38
CA SER A 7 -7.92 4.15 -32.95
C SER A 7 -9.29 3.70 -32.40
N ASP A 8 -9.35 2.45 -31.93
CA ASP A 8 -10.16 2.13 -30.76
C ASP A 8 -9.41 2.61 -29.50
N THR A 9 -9.56 3.90 -29.22
CA THR A 9 -9.19 4.48 -27.93
C THR A 9 -10.19 3.98 -26.90
N VAL A 10 -9.77 2.97 -26.12
CA VAL A 10 -10.48 2.59 -24.89
C VAL A 10 -10.58 3.84 -24.00
N PRO A 11 -11.79 4.25 -23.57
CA PRO A 11 -11.93 5.41 -22.71
C PRO A 11 -11.28 5.13 -21.35
N SER A 12 -10.21 5.86 -21.05
CA SER A 12 -9.59 5.90 -19.72
C SER A 12 -10.62 6.35 -18.68
N PRO A 13 -10.79 5.63 -17.56
CA PRO A 13 -11.68 6.05 -16.47
C PRO A 13 -10.99 7.15 -15.64
N THR A 14 -10.75 8.30 -16.26
CA THR A 14 -10.22 9.50 -15.61
C THR A 14 -11.39 10.44 -15.35
N GLY A 15 -12.06 10.18 -14.23
CA GLY A 15 -13.16 10.98 -13.74
C GLY A 15 -13.34 10.75 -12.25
N SER A 16 -12.32 11.06 -11.45
CA SER A 16 -12.50 11.28 -10.01
C SER A 16 -12.37 12.79 -9.78
N SER A 17 -13.49 13.43 -9.44
CA SER A 17 -13.57 14.83 -9.04
C SER A 17 -12.97 15.10 -7.66
N ALA A 18 -12.42 14.08 -6.99
CA ALA A 18 -11.62 14.26 -5.80
C ALA A 18 -10.20 14.61 -6.22
N GLY A 19 -9.73 15.81 -5.83
CA GLY A 19 -8.32 16.18 -5.95
C GLY A 19 -7.40 15.16 -5.25
N PRO A 20 -6.07 15.26 -5.44
CA PRO A 20 -5.13 14.34 -4.83
C PRO A 20 -5.33 14.30 -3.31
N LEU A 21 -5.20 13.11 -2.70
CA LEU A 21 -5.16 12.96 -1.26
C LEU A 21 -3.89 13.65 -0.76
N LEU A 22 -4.08 14.83 -0.18
CA LEU A 22 -3.03 15.62 0.43
C LEU A 22 -2.96 15.35 1.94
N GLY A 23 -1.73 15.31 2.46
CA GLY A 23 -1.45 15.35 3.88
C GLY A 23 -1.69 16.74 4.48
N LEU A 24 -1.53 16.84 5.79
CA LEU A 24 -1.65 18.09 6.54
C LEU A 24 -0.60 19.13 6.15
N ASP A 25 0.50 18.67 5.55
CA ASP A 25 1.63 19.43 5.04
C ASP A 25 1.45 19.90 3.58
N GLY A 26 0.33 19.56 2.94
CA GLY A 26 0.08 19.88 1.53
C GLY A 26 0.83 19.00 0.54
N GLU A 27 1.59 18.02 1.03
CA GLU A 27 2.28 17.00 0.23
C GLU A 27 1.36 15.79 -0.03
N PRO A 28 1.70 14.91 -0.99
CA PRO A 28 0.99 13.64 -1.19
C PRO A 28 0.87 12.83 0.10
N LEU A 29 -0.36 12.45 0.47
CA LEU A 29 -0.64 11.71 1.69
C LEU A 29 0.16 10.40 1.74
N ARG A 30 0.87 10.16 2.84
CA ARG A 30 1.65 8.93 3.05
C ARG A 30 0.79 7.92 3.83
N ILE A 31 0.56 6.75 3.25
CA ILE A 31 -0.32 5.72 3.85
C ILE A 31 0.50 4.46 4.15
N GLY A 32 0.64 4.10 5.43
CA GLY A 32 1.24 2.84 5.84
C GLY A 32 0.22 1.70 5.84
N VAL A 33 0.56 0.57 5.21
CA VAL A 33 -0.22 -0.67 5.18
C VAL A 33 0.55 -1.75 5.93
N LEU A 34 -0.08 -2.35 6.94
CA LEU A 34 0.50 -3.41 7.75
C LEU A 34 -0.46 -4.60 7.86
N THR A 35 0.06 -5.81 7.81
CA THR A 35 -0.68 -7.03 8.14
C THR A 35 -0.10 -7.63 9.41
N SER A 36 -0.95 -7.97 10.37
CA SER A 36 -0.53 -8.57 11.64
C SER A 36 -1.46 -9.73 12.00
N GLY A 37 -0.96 -10.66 12.81
CA GLY A 37 -1.71 -11.86 13.22
C GLY A 37 -1.39 -13.09 12.37
N GLY A 38 -2.34 -14.03 12.28
CA GLY A 38 -2.18 -15.24 11.47
C GLY A 38 -2.38 -14.95 9.99
N ASP A 39 -1.68 -15.70 9.14
CA ASP A 39 -1.88 -15.62 7.69
C ASP A 39 -3.25 -16.13 7.27
N ALA A 40 -3.91 -15.37 6.41
CA ALA A 40 -5.27 -15.62 5.93
C ALA A 40 -5.34 -15.34 4.43
N GLN A 41 -6.14 -16.14 3.73
CA GLN A 41 -6.38 -15.95 2.30
C GLN A 41 -7.07 -14.60 2.07
N GLY A 42 -6.61 -13.87 1.05
CA GLY A 42 -7.18 -12.57 0.68
C GLY A 42 -6.45 -11.35 1.25
N MET A 43 -5.49 -11.51 2.17
CA MET A 43 -4.70 -10.37 2.65
C MET A 43 -3.92 -9.68 1.53
N ASN A 44 -3.35 -10.44 0.60
CA ASN A 44 -2.71 -9.88 -0.59
C ASN A 44 -3.68 -9.08 -1.48
N ALA A 45 -4.94 -9.51 -1.57
CA ALA A 45 -5.97 -8.78 -2.30
C ALA A 45 -6.31 -7.45 -1.61
N ALA A 46 -6.41 -7.45 -0.28
CA ALA A 46 -6.63 -6.24 0.51
C ALA A 46 -5.47 -5.25 0.37
N VAL A 47 -4.22 -5.70 0.55
CA VAL A 47 -3.02 -4.87 0.38
C VAL A 47 -2.99 -4.26 -1.03
N ARG A 48 -3.22 -5.09 -2.08
CA ARG A 48 -3.27 -4.61 -3.46
C ARG A 48 -4.37 -3.58 -3.69
N ALA A 49 -5.56 -3.77 -3.13
CA ALA A 49 -6.67 -2.84 -3.28
C ALA A 49 -6.33 -1.48 -2.66
N VAL A 50 -5.77 -1.47 -1.45
CA VAL A 50 -5.36 -0.24 -0.76
C VAL A 50 -4.28 0.49 -1.55
N VAL A 51 -3.22 -0.21 -1.98
CA VAL A 51 -2.08 0.38 -2.71
C VAL A 51 -2.53 1.00 -4.03
N ARG A 52 -3.30 0.26 -4.84
CA ARG A 52 -3.78 0.76 -6.14
C ARG A 52 -4.73 1.95 -5.99
N THR A 53 -5.57 1.92 -4.97
CA THR A 53 -6.49 3.02 -4.68
C THR A 53 -5.72 4.26 -4.21
N ALA A 54 -4.76 4.08 -3.30
CA ALA A 54 -3.90 5.16 -2.82
C ALA A 54 -3.16 5.86 -3.96
N ILE A 55 -2.49 5.10 -4.83
CA ILE A 55 -1.77 5.64 -5.99
C ILE A 55 -2.73 6.39 -6.92
N ARG A 56 -3.91 5.81 -7.21
CA ARG A 56 -4.91 6.45 -8.08
C ARG A 56 -5.44 7.77 -7.51
N LEU A 57 -5.50 7.86 -6.18
CA LEU A 57 -5.90 9.08 -5.47
C LEU A 57 -4.73 10.03 -5.20
N GLY A 58 -3.53 9.78 -5.73
CA GLY A 58 -2.36 10.66 -5.56
C GLY A 58 -1.67 10.56 -4.20
N ALA A 59 -1.97 9.54 -3.40
CA ALA A 59 -1.26 9.22 -2.17
C ALA A 59 -0.04 8.32 -2.43
N ARG A 60 0.91 8.30 -1.48
CA ARG A 60 2.11 7.45 -1.49
C ARG A 60 1.96 6.31 -0.47
N PRO A 61 1.69 5.07 -0.92
CA PRO A 61 1.58 3.95 -0.02
C PRO A 61 2.95 3.38 0.39
N TYR A 62 3.03 2.90 1.63
CA TYR A 62 4.20 2.23 2.21
C TYR A 62 3.77 0.89 2.82
N ALA A 63 4.56 -0.16 2.62
CA ALA A 63 4.47 -1.43 3.31
C ALA A 63 5.20 -1.36 4.64
N VAL A 64 4.53 -1.76 5.71
CA VAL A 64 5.17 -2.09 6.98
C VAL A 64 5.42 -3.59 7.00
N MET A 65 6.69 -3.97 6.96
CA MET A 65 7.13 -5.36 6.90
C MET A 65 6.95 -6.06 8.25
N GLU A 66 6.58 -7.34 8.25
CA GLU A 66 6.47 -8.15 9.47
C GLU A 66 5.53 -7.54 10.53
N GLY A 67 4.49 -6.82 10.08
CA GLY A 67 3.49 -6.21 10.94
C GLY A 67 4.07 -5.22 11.96
N TRP A 68 3.69 -5.36 13.23
CA TRP A 68 4.13 -4.44 14.27
C TRP A 68 5.64 -4.50 14.56
N ALA A 69 6.32 -5.59 14.21
CA ALA A 69 7.76 -5.68 14.38
C ALA A 69 8.50 -4.68 13.45
N GLY A 70 8.11 -4.59 12.18
CA GLY A 70 8.69 -3.60 11.27
C GLY A 70 8.27 -2.17 11.59
N ALA A 71 7.07 -1.97 12.16
CA ALA A 71 6.66 -0.65 12.66
C ALA A 71 7.60 -0.17 13.78
N VAL A 72 7.88 -1.03 14.77
CA VAL A 72 8.78 -0.71 15.90
C VAL A 72 10.22 -0.55 15.43
N SER A 73 10.68 -1.39 14.51
CA SER A 73 12.04 -1.31 13.96
C SER A 73 12.27 -0.04 13.14
N GLY A 74 11.23 0.50 12.50
CA GLY A 74 11.34 1.61 11.55
C GLY A 74 12.34 1.32 10.42
N GLY A 75 12.80 2.37 9.74
CA GLY A 75 13.83 2.27 8.71
C GLY A 75 13.48 1.27 7.60
N ASP A 76 14.31 0.24 7.44
CA ASP A 76 14.14 -0.82 6.43
C ASP A 76 12.86 -1.65 6.61
N GLY A 77 12.23 -1.58 7.80
CA GLY A 77 10.93 -2.18 8.08
C GLY A 77 9.77 -1.48 7.36
N ILE A 78 9.98 -0.28 6.82
CA ILE A 78 8.97 0.50 6.10
C ILE A 78 9.45 0.75 4.68
N ARG A 79 8.76 0.16 3.69
CA ARG A 79 9.19 0.22 2.28
C ARG A 79 8.15 0.91 1.41
N PRO A 80 8.54 1.78 0.46
CA PRO A 80 7.59 2.36 -0.48
C PRO A 80 6.98 1.25 -1.35
N LEU A 81 5.69 1.40 -1.66
CA LEU A 81 4.99 0.51 -2.57
C LEU A 81 4.64 1.26 -3.85
N GLU A 82 5.07 0.69 -4.97
CA GLU A 82 4.74 1.19 -6.30
C GLU A 82 3.62 0.35 -6.92
N TRP A 83 3.10 0.81 -8.05
CA TRP A 83 2.03 0.12 -8.77
C TRP A 83 2.37 -1.36 -9.06
N ASP A 84 3.62 -1.61 -9.44
CA ASP A 84 4.12 -2.95 -9.78
C ASP A 84 4.47 -3.80 -8.55
N SER A 85 4.68 -3.18 -7.38
CA SER A 85 4.98 -3.90 -6.12
C SER A 85 3.84 -4.83 -5.70
N VAL A 86 2.61 -4.54 -6.12
CA VAL A 86 1.41 -5.37 -5.90
C VAL A 86 0.93 -6.07 -7.18
N GLY A 87 1.80 -6.18 -8.19
CA GLY A 87 1.60 -7.01 -9.37
C GLY A 87 1.65 -8.50 -9.00
N SER A 88 0.75 -9.31 -9.56
CA SER A 88 0.82 -10.77 -9.41
C SER A 88 0.78 -11.30 -7.96
N VAL A 89 0.11 -10.58 -7.05
CA VAL A 89 0.00 -10.99 -5.63
C VAL A 89 -1.30 -11.72 -5.31
N LEU A 90 -2.32 -11.64 -6.18
CA LEU A 90 -3.64 -12.22 -5.93
C LEU A 90 -3.63 -13.75 -5.83
N GLN A 91 -2.76 -14.39 -6.60
CA GLN A 91 -2.57 -15.84 -6.60
C GLN A 91 -1.63 -16.34 -5.49
N ARG A 92 -0.98 -15.43 -4.75
CA ARG A 92 -0.03 -15.80 -3.69
C ARG A 92 -0.80 -16.01 -2.37
N GLY A 93 -0.49 -17.11 -1.69
CA GLY A 93 -0.94 -17.33 -0.31
C GLY A 93 -0.26 -16.41 0.69
N GLY A 94 -0.87 -16.26 1.86
CA GLY A 94 -0.37 -15.41 2.95
C GLY A 94 -0.39 -13.92 2.62
N THR A 95 0.63 -13.20 3.07
CA THR A 95 0.81 -11.77 2.85
C THR A 95 2.21 -11.43 2.31
N ILE A 96 2.29 -10.62 1.26
CA ILE A 96 3.57 -10.20 0.64
C ILE A 96 4.40 -9.29 1.55
N ILE A 97 3.78 -8.67 2.55
CA ILE A 97 4.44 -7.77 3.51
C ILE A 97 4.78 -8.48 4.83
N GLY A 98 4.51 -9.77 4.94
CA GLY A 98 4.80 -10.55 6.16
C GLY A 98 3.89 -10.21 7.33
N THR A 99 3.96 -11.06 8.36
CA THR A 99 3.23 -10.88 9.61
C THR A 99 4.06 -11.42 10.75
N ALA A 100 4.27 -10.61 11.79
CA ALA A 100 4.93 -11.06 13.00
C ALA A 100 4.16 -10.62 14.25
N ARG A 101 4.26 -11.45 15.28
CA ARG A 101 3.82 -11.10 16.64
C ARG A 101 4.92 -10.29 17.29
N SER A 102 4.65 -9.01 17.58
CA SER A 102 5.57 -8.17 18.34
C SER A 102 5.17 -8.14 19.83
N ALA A 103 6.08 -8.56 20.71
CA ALA A 103 5.92 -8.37 22.15
C ALA A 103 6.24 -6.93 22.56
N GLU A 104 7.24 -6.32 21.91
CA GLU A 104 7.70 -4.95 22.16
C GLU A 104 6.60 -3.92 21.94
N PHE A 105 5.73 -4.12 20.94
CA PHE A 105 4.60 -3.22 20.69
C PHE A 105 3.53 -3.25 21.78
N ARG A 106 3.50 -4.26 22.66
CA ARG A 106 2.59 -4.28 23.83
C ARG A 106 3.02 -3.28 24.89
N GLU A 107 4.30 -2.94 24.92
CA GLU A 107 4.88 -1.98 25.85
C GLU A 107 4.79 -0.56 25.32
N ARG A 108 4.63 0.42 26.22
CA ARG A 108 4.56 1.83 25.87
C ARG A 108 5.79 2.31 25.09
N ALA A 109 6.97 1.78 25.42
CA ALA A 109 8.21 2.10 24.73
C ALA A 109 8.18 1.66 23.26
N GLY A 110 7.66 0.47 22.95
CA GLY A 110 7.53 0.01 21.57
C GLY A 110 6.47 0.78 20.78
N GLN A 111 5.35 1.16 21.41
CA GLN A 111 4.36 2.04 20.76
C GLN A 111 4.95 3.41 20.40
N LEU A 112 5.75 3.98 21.29
CA LEU A 112 6.44 5.25 21.04
C LEU A 112 7.50 5.12 19.95
N ALA A 113 8.23 4.00 19.91
CA ALA A 113 9.18 3.72 18.85
C ALA A 113 8.50 3.61 17.48
N ALA A 114 7.35 2.94 17.41
CA ALA A 114 6.58 2.81 16.17
C ALA A 114 5.91 4.11 15.70
N ALA A 115 5.70 5.07 16.60
CA ALA A 115 5.11 6.38 16.28
C ALA A 115 6.14 7.44 15.88
N ARG A 116 7.43 7.13 15.99
CA ARG A 116 8.55 8.04 15.75
C ARG A 116 8.97 8.05 14.30
#